data_AF-A0A6N6KI27-F1
#
_entry.id   AF-A0A6N6KI27-F1
#
_cell.length_a   1.000
_cell.length_b   1.000
_cell.length_c   1.000
_cell.angle_alpha   90.00
_cell.angle_beta   90.00
_cell.angle_gamma   90.00
#
_symmetry.space_group_name_H-M   'P 1'
#
loop_
_entity.id
_entity.type
_entity.pdbx_description
1 polymer ?
#
loop_
_entity_poly.entity_id
_entity_poly.type
_entity_poly.pdbx_seq_one_letter_code
_entity_poly.pdbx_strand_id
1 'polypeptide(L)'
;MGKTLTDAREGGCSGCIEVGAFGKEAFVLTGYLNVPKILEITLNNGVDPTTGKQVSIATGDPRTFRHYDELYKAFLEQLHYIVDQKIRVSNYIDRMFAKYAPAPFLSVVIEDCISKGKDYYNGGPRYNTNYIQCTGLGTVTDSLSTLKHHVFEKKAFGMDHILNAVSKNFEGEEVLRQTILNRTPFFGNDDDYADDIALRVYDDLIKAIDGKPNVKGGVYHLNMLSTTCHIYFGKVMGATPNGRLAGKSISDGTSPSHGCDVNGPSAVIRSLTKLDHTRSGGTLLNQRFLPSLLKKEEDIKKLGKLIRSYFTMGGHHIQFNIVDTATLRAAQKNPEDYKDLLVRMAGYSDYFNDMNEDLQQEVIDRTENESF
;
A
#
# COMPACT_ATOMS: atom_id res chain seq x y z
N MET A 1 9.49 14.50 -11.64
CA MET A 1 10.78 13.82 -11.41
C MET A 1 11.92 14.23 -12.36
N GLY A 2 11.86 15.40 -13.01
CA GLY A 2 13.00 15.97 -13.76
C GLY A 2 13.34 15.37 -15.14
N LYS A 3 12.54 14.42 -15.64
CA LYS A 3 12.75 13.82 -16.97
C LYS A 3 12.34 14.80 -18.07
N THR A 4 13.09 14.81 -19.17
CA THR A 4 12.65 15.51 -20.38
C THR A 4 11.39 14.85 -20.94
N LEU A 5 10.61 15.59 -21.73
CA LEU A 5 9.41 15.03 -22.36
C LEU A 5 9.73 13.86 -23.30
N THR A 6 10.88 13.90 -23.98
CA THR A 6 11.35 12.79 -24.83
C THR A 6 11.62 11.55 -23.99
N ASP A 7 12.42 11.66 -22.93
CA ASP A 7 12.77 10.53 -22.08
C ASP A 7 11.54 9.97 -21.33
N ALA A 8 10.58 10.83 -20.98
CA ALA A 8 9.31 10.41 -20.38
C ALA A 8 8.43 9.60 -21.34
N ARG A 9 8.41 9.94 -22.63
CA ARG A 9 7.67 9.19 -23.68
C ARG A 9 8.30 7.84 -23.99
N GLU A 10 9.59 7.69 -23.74
CA GLU A 10 10.34 6.43 -23.87
C GLU A 10 10.33 5.60 -22.57
N GLY A 11 9.74 6.14 -21.50
CA GLY A 11 9.58 5.46 -20.23
C GLY A 11 8.38 4.52 -20.18
N GLY A 12 8.17 3.92 -19.01
CA GLY A 12 7.04 3.05 -18.74
C GLY A 12 7.11 2.48 -17.34
N CYS A 13 6.34 1.41 -17.11
CA CYS A 13 6.38 0.65 -15.87
C CYS A 13 7.33 -0.56 -16.01
N SER A 14 8.11 -0.83 -14.98
CA SER A 14 8.89 -2.07 -14.86
C SER A 14 8.60 -2.73 -13.50
N GLY A 15 9.06 -3.97 -13.31
CA GLY A 15 8.77 -4.72 -12.08
C GLY A 15 7.28 -4.98 -11.93
N CYS A 16 6.66 -4.32 -10.95
CA CYS A 16 5.22 -4.39 -10.68
C CYS A 16 4.48 -3.23 -11.39
N ILE A 17 4.78 -1.99 -11.00
CA ILE A 17 4.08 -0.75 -11.41
C ILE A 17 5.01 0.48 -11.47
N GLU A 18 6.32 0.30 -11.26
CA GLU A 18 7.27 1.36 -11.00
C GLU A 18 7.63 2.11 -12.27
N VAL A 19 7.40 3.43 -12.26
CA VAL A 19 7.68 4.31 -13.39
C VAL A 19 9.16 4.66 -13.47
N GLY A 20 9.77 4.44 -14.63
CA GLY A 20 11.16 4.81 -14.89
C GLY A 20 11.40 5.25 -16.34
N ALA A 21 12.46 6.04 -16.54
CA ALA A 21 12.98 6.34 -17.87
C ALA A 21 13.90 5.19 -18.34
N PHE A 22 13.38 4.34 -19.24
CA PHE A 22 14.05 3.11 -19.64
C PHE A 22 15.41 3.37 -20.29
N GLY A 23 16.41 2.58 -19.88
CA GLY A 23 17.80 2.71 -20.33
C GLY A 23 18.53 3.96 -19.82
N LYS A 24 17.87 4.83 -19.05
CA LYS A 24 18.39 6.17 -18.68
C LYS A 24 18.37 6.46 -17.18
N GLU A 25 17.78 5.57 -16.37
CA GLU A 25 17.53 5.84 -14.96
C GLU A 25 17.95 4.70 -14.04
N ALA A 26 18.55 5.09 -12.90
CA ALA A 26 18.54 4.27 -11.70
C ALA A 26 17.38 4.67 -10.79
N PHE A 27 16.29 3.91 -10.81
CA PHE A 27 15.10 4.10 -9.97
C PHE A 27 15.05 3.04 -8.87
N VAL A 28 15.87 3.24 -7.83
CA VAL A 28 16.17 2.18 -6.84
C VAL A 28 15.12 2.13 -5.73
N LEU A 29 14.52 0.96 -5.54
CA LEU A 29 13.58 0.68 -4.46
C LEU A 29 14.33 0.30 -3.18
N THR A 30 14.15 1.06 -2.11
CA THR A 30 14.98 0.96 -0.89
C THR A 30 14.31 0.17 0.24
N GLY A 31 13.15 -0.44 -0.05
CA GLY A 31 12.43 -1.34 0.83
C GLY A 31 11.10 -0.76 1.29
N TYR A 32 10.22 -1.66 1.73
CA TYR A 32 8.84 -1.31 2.07
C TYR A 32 8.71 -0.54 3.40
N LEU A 33 7.59 0.18 3.56
CA LEU A 33 7.17 0.87 4.76
C LEU A 33 5.74 0.43 5.12
N ASN A 34 5.58 -0.10 6.34
CA ASN A 34 4.30 -0.55 6.87
C ASN A 34 3.54 0.64 7.50
N VAL A 35 2.68 1.31 6.73
CA VAL A 35 1.99 2.51 7.19
C VAL A 35 1.02 2.21 8.35
N PRO A 36 0.22 1.13 8.33
CA PRO A 36 -0.60 0.75 9.48
C PRO A 36 0.19 0.50 10.78
N LYS A 37 1.42 -0.05 10.70
CA LYS A 37 2.28 -0.24 11.89
C LYS A 37 2.69 1.07 12.54
N ILE A 38 2.85 2.14 11.75
CA ILE A 38 3.13 3.48 12.29
C ILE A 38 1.97 3.94 13.17
N LEU A 39 0.72 3.70 12.76
CA LEU A 39 -0.45 3.97 13.58
C LEU A 39 -0.51 3.07 14.82
N GLU A 40 -0.22 1.78 14.70
CA GLU A 40 -0.16 0.87 15.87
C GLU A 40 0.87 1.35 16.91
N ILE A 41 2.06 1.77 16.46
CA ILE A 41 3.10 2.37 17.31
C ILE A 41 2.62 3.69 17.92
N THR A 42 1.90 4.53 17.15
CA THR A 42 1.30 5.77 17.64
C THR A 42 0.33 5.49 18.79
N LEU A 43 -0.54 4.50 18.62
CA LEU A 43 -1.56 4.10 19.60
C LEU A 43 -0.95 3.43 20.86
N ASN A 44 0.34 3.10 20.82
CA ASN A 44 1.11 2.54 21.91
C ASN A 44 2.30 3.44 22.31
N ASN A 45 2.21 4.75 22.03
CA ASN A 45 3.17 5.76 22.47
C ASN A 45 4.65 5.43 22.11
N GLY A 46 4.88 4.90 20.91
CA GLY A 46 6.22 4.57 20.41
C GLY A 46 6.68 3.15 20.73
N VAL A 47 5.91 2.38 21.51
CA VAL A 47 6.15 0.96 21.78
C VAL A 47 5.52 0.11 20.70
N ASP A 48 6.26 -0.89 20.23
CA ASP A 48 5.71 -1.96 19.41
C ASP A 48 5.04 -3.01 20.33
N PRO A 49 3.70 -3.16 20.29
CA PRO A 49 3.00 -4.07 21.20
C PRO A 49 3.32 -5.55 20.95
N THR A 50 3.83 -5.93 19.77
CA THR A 50 4.17 -7.33 19.48
C THR A 50 5.54 -7.73 20.06
N THR A 51 6.43 -6.77 20.28
CA THR A 51 7.77 -7.02 20.83
C THR A 51 7.99 -6.43 22.23
N GLY A 52 7.11 -5.52 22.67
CA GLY A 52 7.24 -4.77 23.93
C GLY A 52 8.38 -3.75 23.94
N LYS A 53 9.02 -3.50 22.79
CA LYS A 53 10.19 -2.60 22.69
C LYS A 53 9.77 -1.19 22.27
N GLN A 54 10.46 -0.19 22.82
CA GLN A 54 10.40 1.17 22.28
C GLN A 54 11.10 1.18 20.92
N VAL A 55 10.34 1.36 19.84
CA VAL A 55 10.86 1.35 18.46
C VAL A 55 10.85 2.74 17.82
N SER A 56 10.15 3.69 18.44
CA SER A 56 10.04 5.07 17.97
C SER A 56 9.93 6.05 19.14
N ILE A 57 9.69 7.33 18.87
CA ILE A 57 9.53 8.38 19.89
C ILE A 57 8.22 8.24 20.67
N ALA A 58 8.18 8.77 21.89
CA ALA A 58 6.95 8.89 22.67
C ALA A 58 6.16 10.13 22.22
N THR A 59 4.98 9.93 21.66
CA THR A 59 4.09 10.99 21.13
C THR A 59 2.90 11.31 22.03
N GLY A 60 2.86 10.73 23.23
CA GLY A 60 1.78 10.86 24.21
C GLY A 60 0.87 9.64 24.29
N ASP A 61 0.22 9.44 25.44
CA ASP A 61 -0.80 8.40 25.61
C ASP A 61 -2.07 8.80 24.83
N PRO A 62 -2.54 8.00 23.86
CA PRO A 62 -3.71 8.34 23.06
C PRO A 62 -4.99 8.54 23.87
N ARG A 63 -5.08 7.97 25.08
CA ARG A 63 -6.21 8.17 26.00
C ARG A 63 -6.36 9.61 26.46
N THR A 64 -5.28 10.39 26.37
CA THR A 64 -5.27 11.80 26.78
C THR A 64 -5.66 12.75 25.65
N PHE A 65 -5.69 12.28 24.40
CA PHE A 65 -6.05 13.11 23.25
C PHE A 65 -7.53 13.47 23.27
N ARG A 66 -7.83 14.76 23.17
CA ARG A 66 -9.20 15.31 23.21
C ARG A 66 -9.75 15.56 21.82
N HIS A 67 -8.86 15.74 20.84
CA HIS A 67 -9.22 16.07 19.47
C HIS A 67 -8.53 15.12 18.49
N TYR A 68 -9.22 14.81 17.39
CA TYR A 68 -8.69 13.92 16.35
C TYR A 68 -7.35 14.43 15.77
N ASP A 69 -7.18 15.75 15.65
CA ASP A 69 -5.92 16.31 15.15
C ASP A 69 -4.73 16.13 16.09
N GLU A 70 -4.96 15.93 17.40
CA GLU A 70 -3.87 15.57 18.33
C GLU A 70 -3.37 14.16 18.05
N LEU A 71 -4.29 13.20 17.84
CA LEU A 71 -3.95 11.85 17.41
C LEU A 71 -3.24 11.86 16.04
N TYR A 72 -3.78 12.60 15.08
CA TYR A 72 -3.19 12.66 13.74
C TYR A 72 -1.81 13.32 13.76
N LYS A 73 -1.61 14.36 14.59
CA LYS A 73 -0.30 14.97 14.82
C LYS A 73 0.69 13.97 15.42
N ALA A 74 0.28 13.18 16.41
CA ALA A 74 1.11 12.11 16.97
C ALA A 74 1.51 11.08 15.89
N PHE A 75 0.57 10.69 15.02
CA PHE A 75 0.85 9.82 13.88
C PHE A 75 1.88 10.42 12.91
N LEU A 76 1.78 11.72 12.61
CA LEU A 76 2.76 12.42 11.77
C LEU A 76 4.15 12.49 12.41
N GLU A 77 4.24 12.71 13.72
CA GLU A 77 5.52 12.69 14.43
C GLU A 77 6.18 11.31 14.36
N GLN A 78 5.41 10.23 14.51
CA GLN A 78 5.89 8.86 14.31
C GLN A 78 6.35 8.63 12.86
N LEU A 79 5.54 9.04 11.88
CA LEU A 79 5.86 8.93 10.45
C LEU A 79 7.19 9.62 10.12
N HIS A 80 7.36 10.86 10.56
CA HIS A 80 8.57 11.65 10.29
C HIS A 80 9.81 11.00 10.91
N TYR A 81 9.71 10.53 12.16
CA TYR A 81 10.83 9.83 12.81
C TYR A 81 11.24 8.58 12.03
N ILE A 82 10.27 7.73 11.68
CA ILE A 82 10.53 6.45 10.99
C ILE A 82 11.08 6.68 9.58
N VAL A 83 10.53 7.65 8.82
CA VAL A 83 11.01 7.98 7.47
C VAL A 83 12.42 8.56 7.50
N ASP A 84 12.75 9.44 8.46
CA ASP A 84 14.11 9.95 8.63
C ASP A 84 15.11 8.83 8.92
N GLN A 85 14.78 7.90 9.83
CA GLN A 85 15.63 6.73 10.10
C GLN A 85 15.81 5.87 8.85
N LYS A 86 14.72 5.60 8.13
CA LYS A 86 14.75 4.80 6.90
C LYS A 86 15.65 5.41 5.84
N ILE A 87 15.52 6.71 5.57
CA ILE A 87 16.37 7.41 4.58
C ILE A 87 17.84 7.37 4.98
N ARG A 88 18.18 7.59 6.26
CA ARG A 88 19.58 7.52 6.74
C ARG A 88 20.20 6.14 6.49
N VAL A 89 19.47 5.09 6.84
CA VAL A 89 19.92 3.70 6.63
C VAL A 89 20.01 3.36 5.15
N SER A 90 19.02 3.73 4.35
CA SER A 90 19.04 3.51 2.90
C SER A 90 20.19 4.25 2.22
N ASN A 91 20.48 5.49 2.60
CA ASN A 91 21.64 6.23 2.10
C ASN A 91 22.97 5.59 2.49
N TYR A 92 23.08 4.99 3.68
CA TYR A 92 24.25 4.21 4.06
C TYR A 92 24.40 2.97 3.15
N ILE A 93 23.32 2.20 2.96
CA ILE A 93 23.30 1.00 2.11
C ILE A 93 23.66 1.34 0.67
N ASP A 94 23.09 2.40 0.10
CA ASP A 94 23.40 2.85 -1.27
C ASP A 94 24.90 3.14 -1.45
N ARG A 95 25.55 3.77 -0.46
CA ARG A 95 27.02 3.99 -0.49
C ARG A 95 27.80 2.68 -0.43
N MET A 96 27.30 1.69 0.31
CA MET A 96 27.95 0.38 0.39
C MET A 96 27.84 -0.36 -0.95
N PHE A 97 26.68 -0.34 -1.61
CA PHE A 97 26.52 -0.92 -2.94
C PHE A 97 27.42 -0.22 -3.98
N ALA A 98 27.42 1.11 -4.01
CA ALA A 98 28.28 1.87 -4.92
C ALA A 98 29.79 1.56 -4.75
N LYS A 99 30.22 1.23 -3.52
CA LYS A 99 31.63 0.93 -3.22
C LYS A 99 32.00 -0.54 -3.43
N TYR A 100 31.16 -1.47 -2.98
CA TYR A 100 31.51 -2.88 -2.84
C TYR A 100 30.83 -3.79 -3.86
N ALA A 101 29.79 -3.32 -4.54
CA ALA A 101 29.04 -4.08 -5.52
C ALA A 101 28.69 -3.24 -6.77
N PRO A 102 29.69 -2.64 -7.46
CA PRO A 102 29.43 -1.97 -8.72
C PRO A 102 28.85 -2.96 -9.75
N ALA A 103 28.01 -2.46 -10.66
CA ALA A 103 27.36 -3.23 -11.71
C ALA A 103 27.93 -2.88 -13.10
N PRO A 104 29.15 -3.33 -13.45
CA PRO A 104 29.82 -2.90 -14.68
C PRO A 104 29.08 -3.32 -15.95
N PHE A 105 28.49 -4.52 -15.97
CA PHE A 105 27.72 -4.99 -17.13
C PHE A 105 26.46 -4.13 -17.35
N LEU A 106 25.73 -3.80 -16.28
CA LEU A 106 24.58 -2.91 -16.35
C LEU A 106 25.01 -1.51 -16.82
N SER A 107 26.14 -1.00 -16.32
CA SER A 107 26.68 0.31 -16.70
C SER A 107 27.01 0.45 -18.19
N VAL A 108 27.35 -0.64 -18.89
CA VAL A 108 27.62 -0.61 -20.34
C VAL A 108 26.35 -0.38 -21.17
N VAL A 109 25.18 -0.78 -20.66
CA VAL A 109 23.91 -0.72 -21.40
C VAL A 109 22.97 0.39 -20.92
N ILE A 110 23.41 1.23 -19.98
CA ILE A 110 22.65 2.37 -19.46
C ILE A 110 23.29 3.68 -19.90
N GLU A 111 22.47 4.56 -20.47
CA GLU A 111 22.89 5.87 -20.98
C GLU A 111 23.62 6.68 -19.90
N ASP A 112 24.60 7.45 -20.39
CA ASP A 112 25.45 8.37 -19.63
C ASP A 112 26.42 7.74 -18.62
N CYS A 113 26.36 6.44 -18.34
CA CYS A 113 27.33 5.78 -17.44
C CYS A 113 28.75 5.82 -18.03
N ILE A 114 28.91 5.45 -19.30
CA ILE A 114 30.20 5.45 -20.01
C ILE A 114 30.75 6.88 -20.14
N SER A 115 29.92 7.83 -20.60
CA SER A 115 30.36 9.21 -20.83
C SER A 115 30.73 9.94 -19.53
N LYS A 116 30.10 9.59 -18.39
CA LYS A 116 30.49 10.10 -17.06
C LYS A 116 31.63 9.33 -16.40
N GLY A 117 32.02 8.16 -16.93
CA GLY A 117 32.98 7.27 -16.28
C GLY A 117 32.54 6.82 -14.88
N LYS A 118 31.22 6.61 -14.70
CA LYS A 118 30.61 6.25 -13.40
C LYS A 118 29.73 5.02 -13.53
N ASP A 119 29.81 4.16 -12.52
CA ASP A 119 28.95 2.97 -12.39
C ASP A 119 27.47 3.34 -12.16
N TYR A 120 26.57 2.44 -12.54
CA TYR A 120 25.12 2.51 -12.34
C TYR A 120 24.73 2.88 -10.90
N TYR A 121 25.28 2.20 -9.89
CA TYR A 121 24.96 2.47 -8.48
C TYR A 121 25.65 3.71 -7.93
N ASN A 122 26.60 4.29 -8.67
CA ASN A 122 27.35 5.48 -8.27
C ASN A 122 27.02 6.72 -9.14
N GLY A 123 25.76 6.84 -9.57
CA GLY A 123 25.28 8.03 -10.28
C GLY A 123 25.68 8.14 -11.75
N GLY A 124 26.02 7.01 -12.39
CA GLY A 124 26.24 6.94 -13.84
C GLY A 124 25.01 7.34 -14.68
N PRO A 125 23.80 6.81 -14.42
CA PRO A 125 22.64 7.02 -15.29
C PRO A 125 22.25 8.49 -15.37
N ARG A 126 21.54 8.89 -16.44
CA ARG A 126 21.03 10.26 -16.61
C ARG A 126 20.21 10.74 -15.41
N TYR A 127 19.30 9.88 -14.97
CA TYR A 127 18.41 10.13 -13.84
C TYR A 127 18.71 9.16 -12.69
N ASN A 128 18.64 9.66 -11.45
CA ASN A 128 18.93 8.87 -10.27
C ASN A 128 17.88 9.15 -9.19
N THR A 129 16.91 8.25 -9.04
CA THR A 129 15.84 8.36 -8.05
C THR A 129 15.91 7.19 -7.07
N ASN A 130 15.44 7.43 -5.86
CA ASN A 130 15.22 6.38 -4.87
C ASN A 130 13.75 6.36 -4.48
N TYR A 131 13.24 5.18 -4.15
CA TYR A 131 11.85 5.02 -3.73
C TYR A 131 11.75 4.37 -2.38
N ILE A 132 10.79 4.84 -1.59
CA ILE A 132 10.27 4.10 -0.45
C ILE A 132 8.90 3.56 -0.87
N GLN A 133 8.75 2.24 -0.88
CA GLN A 133 7.47 1.60 -1.21
C GLN A 133 6.59 1.57 0.04
N CYS A 134 5.47 2.27 0.05
CA CYS A 134 4.51 2.22 1.14
C CYS A 134 3.33 1.29 0.78
N THR A 135 2.68 0.73 1.79
CA THR A 135 1.49 -0.12 1.62
C THR A 135 0.56 0.00 2.81
N GLY A 136 -0.69 -0.46 2.64
CA GLY A 136 -1.68 -0.50 3.71
C GLY A 136 -2.50 0.79 3.82
N LEU A 137 -2.69 1.50 2.70
CA LEU A 137 -3.44 2.77 2.68
C LEU A 137 -4.88 2.57 3.18
N GLY A 138 -5.60 1.57 2.68
CA GLY A 138 -6.93 1.21 3.15
C GLY A 138 -6.94 0.93 4.65
N THR A 139 -6.05 0.06 5.13
CA THR A 139 -6.03 -0.34 6.56
C THR A 139 -5.77 0.84 7.51
N VAL A 140 -4.82 1.72 7.18
CA VAL A 140 -4.54 2.90 8.03
C VAL A 140 -5.65 3.94 7.94
N THR A 141 -6.20 4.16 6.74
CA THR A 141 -7.31 5.10 6.52
C THR A 141 -8.54 4.68 7.31
N ASP A 142 -8.95 3.43 7.17
CA ASP A 142 -10.13 2.89 7.83
C ASP A 142 -9.96 2.91 9.35
N SER A 143 -8.74 2.66 9.84
CA SER A 143 -8.45 2.71 11.28
C SER A 143 -8.54 4.13 11.84
N LEU A 144 -8.02 5.11 11.09
CA LEU A 144 -8.16 6.52 11.40
C LEU A 144 -9.61 6.98 11.30
N SER A 145 -10.36 6.49 10.31
CA SER A 145 -11.80 6.73 10.12
C SER A 145 -12.59 6.23 11.32
N THR A 146 -12.33 5.01 11.79
CA THR A 146 -12.96 4.45 12.99
C THR A 146 -12.73 5.35 14.21
N LEU A 147 -11.48 5.77 14.46
CA LEU A 147 -11.15 6.60 15.61
C LEU A 147 -11.81 7.99 15.49
N LYS A 148 -11.74 8.64 14.32
CA LYS A 148 -12.40 9.92 14.06
C LYS A 148 -13.91 9.83 14.30
N HIS A 149 -14.54 8.82 13.70
CA HIS A 149 -15.99 8.67 13.68
C HIS A 149 -16.53 8.30 15.06
N HIS A 150 -16.04 7.21 15.65
CA HIS A 150 -16.64 6.64 16.84
C HIS A 150 -16.12 7.25 18.14
N VAL A 151 -14.86 7.68 18.20
CA VAL A 151 -14.27 8.22 19.44
C VAL A 151 -14.43 9.73 19.52
N PHE A 152 -14.05 10.46 18.48
CA PHE A 152 -13.97 11.93 18.55
C PHE A 152 -15.27 12.63 18.16
N GLU A 153 -15.96 12.16 17.11
CA GLU A 153 -17.17 12.82 16.60
C GLU A 153 -18.45 12.29 17.25
N LYS A 154 -18.76 11.00 17.06
CA LYS A 154 -19.99 10.37 17.61
C LYS A 154 -19.89 10.08 19.10
N LYS A 155 -18.68 9.92 19.63
CA LYS A 155 -18.41 9.52 21.02
C LYS A 155 -19.18 8.27 21.43
N ALA A 156 -19.36 7.35 20.49
CA ALA A 156 -20.04 6.07 20.69
C ALA A 156 -19.21 5.12 21.57
N PHE A 157 -17.88 5.21 21.45
CA PHE A 157 -16.93 4.43 22.25
C PHE A 157 -15.81 5.35 22.78
N GLY A 158 -15.34 5.08 24.00
CA GLY A 158 -14.15 5.75 24.52
C GLY A 158 -12.87 5.21 23.87
N MET A 159 -11.82 6.04 23.79
CA MET A 159 -10.50 5.62 23.29
C MET A 159 -9.99 4.37 24.02
N ASP A 160 -10.11 4.34 25.36
CA ASP A 160 -9.66 3.21 26.17
C ASP A 160 -10.39 1.90 25.80
N HIS A 161 -11.70 1.95 25.54
CA HIS A 161 -12.48 0.77 25.15
C HIS A 161 -12.00 0.21 23.80
N ILE A 162 -11.79 1.06 22.80
CA ILE A 162 -11.26 0.63 21.49
C ILE A 162 -9.85 0.04 21.64
N LEU A 163 -8.95 0.71 22.39
CA LEU A 163 -7.58 0.22 22.57
C LEU A 163 -7.54 -1.12 23.32
N ASN A 164 -8.36 -1.28 24.36
CA ASN A 164 -8.46 -2.54 25.10
C ASN A 164 -9.06 -3.66 24.24
N ALA A 165 -10.05 -3.35 23.38
CA ALA A 165 -10.58 -4.30 22.43
C ALA A 165 -9.53 -4.73 21.40
N VAL A 166 -8.79 -3.77 20.84
CA VAL A 166 -7.70 -4.03 19.91
C VAL A 166 -6.59 -4.88 20.54
N SER A 167 -6.17 -4.57 21.77
CA SER A 167 -5.09 -5.32 22.44
C SER A 167 -5.43 -6.77 22.74
N LYS A 168 -6.72 -7.10 22.90
CA LYS A 168 -7.21 -8.48 23.05
C LYS A 168 -7.76 -9.08 21.76
N ASN A 169 -7.39 -8.53 20.60
CA ASN A 169 -7.82 -9.03 19.29
C ASN A 169 -9.35 -9.13 19.14
N PHE A 170 -10.08 -8.18 19.74
CA PHE A 170 -11.54 -8.13 19.84
C PHE A 170 -12.21 -9.30 20.58
N GLU A 171 -11.46 -10.10 21.36
CA GLU A 171 -12.03 -11.17 22.18
C GLU A 171 -13.06 -10.62 23.19
N GLY A 172 -14.29 -11.13 23.12
CA GLY A 172 -15.42 -10.65 23.91
C GLY A 172 -16.00 -9.29 23.47
N GLU A 173 -15.54 -8.72 22.35
CA GLU A 173 -15.95 -7.39 21.83
C GLU A 173 -16.57 -7.48 20.43
N GLU A 174 -17.22 -8.59 20.10
CA GLU A 174 -17.73 -8.81 18.74
C GLU A 174 -18.80 -7.78 18.36
N VAL A 175 -19.62 -7.30 19.31
CA VAL A 175 -20.59 -6.23 19.06
C VAL A 175 -19.89 -4.92 18.65
N LEU A 176 -18.80 -4.56 19.35
CA LEU A 176 -17.98 -3.40 18.99
C LEU A 176 -17.36 -3.59 17.60
N ARG A 177 -16.74 -4.75 17.35
CA ARG A 177 -16.10 -5.05 16.06
C ARG A 177 -17.09 -5.02 14.90
N GLN A 178 -18.27 -5.63 15.05
CA GLN A 178 -19.32 -5.58 14.03
C GLN A 178 -19.91 -4.17 13.85
N THR A 179 -20.00 -3.38 14.92
CA THR A 179 -20.38 -1.97 14.80
C THR A 179 -19.34 -1.21 13.98
N ILE A 180 -18.05 -1.41 14.25
CA ILE A 180 -16.96 -0.79 13.48
C ILE A 180 -17.06 -1.19 12.00
N LEU A 181 -17.15 -2.49 11.69
CA LEU A 181 -17.13 -2.99 10.31
C LEU A 181 -18.33 -2.51 9.48
N ASN A 182 -19.50 -2.34 10.11
CA ASN A 182 -20.74 -2.06 9.38
C ASN A 182 -21.25 -0.62 9.54
N ARG A 183 -20.70 0.16 10.49
CA ARG A 183 -21.16 1.51 10.83
C ARG A 183 -20.01 2.53 10.85
N THR A 184 -18.94 2.28 10.09
CA THR A 184 -17.86 3.24 9.84
C THR A 184 -17.76 3.50 8.35
N PRO A 185 -17.58 4.75 7.90
CA PRO A 185 -17.20 5.03 6.52
C PRO A 185 -15.80 4.50 6.23
N PHE A 186 -15.65 3.63 5.24
CA PHE A 186 -14.37 3.05 4.82
C PHE A 186 -13.99 3.44 3.39
N PHE A 187 -12.69 3.51 3.15
CA PHE A 187 -12.10 3.92 1.88
C PHE A 187 -12.48 2.99 0.73
N GLY A 188 -12.69 3.54 -0.47
CA GLY A 188 -13.05 2.77 -1.66
C GLY A 188 -14.54 2.73 -1.97
N ASN A 189 -15.35 3.57 -1.31
CA ASN A 189 -16.81 3.59 -1.45
C ASN A 189 -17.37 4.88 -2.06
N ASP A 190 -16.50 5.74 -2.61
CA ASP A 190 -16.78 7.12 -3.03
C ASP A 190 -17.43 7.96 -1.90
N ASP A 191 -16.94 7.77 -0.68
CA ASP A 191 -17.36 8.50 0.51
C ASP A 191 -16.23 9.46 0.94
N ASP A 192 -16.46 10.76 0.75
CA ASP A 192 -15.50 11.81 1.07
C ASP A 192 -15.01 11.74 2.53
N TYR A 193 -15.81 11.22 3.46
CA TYR A 193 -15.39 11.10 4.85
C TYR A 193 -14.12 10.24 5.01
N ALA A 194 -14.08 9.07 4.36
CA ALA A 194 -12.95 8.16 4.42
C ALA A 194 -11.90 8.53 3.38
N ASP A 195 -12.33 8.97 2.20
CA ASP A 195 -11.44 9.34 1.11
C ASP A 195 -10.59 10.57 1.47
N ASP A 196 -11.13 11.57 2.18
CA ASP A 196 -10.35 12.73 2.67
C ASP A 196 -9.26 12.31 3.67
N ILE A 197 -9.50 11.26 4.46
CA ILE A 197 -8.49 10.71 5.36
C ILE A 197 -7.40 10.00 4.55
N ALA A 198 -7.76 9.21 3.53
CA ALA A 198 -6.79 8.60 2.63
C ALA A 198 -5.94 9.65 1.91
N LEU A 199 -6.55 10.73 1.43
CA LEU A 199 -5.87 11.87 0.81
C LEU A 199 -4.86 12.50 1.77
N ARG A 200 -5.28 12.78 3.00
CA ARG A 200 -4.40 13.37 4.02
C ARG A 200 -3.20 12.47 4.31
N VAL A 201 -3.42 11.16 4.49
CA VAL A 201 -2.35 10.18 4.73
C VAL A 201 -1.39 10.09 3.53
N TYR A 202 -1.92 9.98 2.31
CA TYR A 202 -1.12 9.92 1.09
C TYR A 202 -0.30 11.20 0.89
N ASP A 203 -0.89 12.37 1.11
CA ASP A 203 -0.19 13.65 1.03
C ASP A 203 0.94 13.77 2.04
N ASP A 204 0.72 13.34 3.28
CA ASP A 204 1.73 13.43 4.31
C ASP A 204 2.84 12.39 4.13
N LEU A 205 2.55 11.21 3.57
CA LEU A 205 3.58 10.27 3.10
C LEU A 205 4.45 10.90 2.01
N ILE A 206 3.84 11.57 1.01
CA ILE A 206 4.58 12.29 -0.03
C ILE A 206 5.44 13.38 0.60
N LYS A 207 4.88 14.25 1.45
CA LYS A 207 5.64 15.34 2.09
C LYS A 207 6.82 14.84 2.94
N ALA A 208 6.68 13.68 3.59
CA ALA A 208 7.73 13.11 4.41
C ALA A 208 8.91 12.56 3.58
N ILE A 209 8.63 12.03 2.38
CA ILE A 209 9.58 11.26 1.57
C ILE A 209 10.11 12.05 0.37
N ASP A 210 9.21 12.71 -0.37
CA ASP A 210 9.51 13.32 -1.66
C ASP A 210 10.52 14.47 -1.54
N GLY A 211 11.48 14.50 -2.48
CA GLY A 211 12.48 15.56 -2.55
C GLY A 211 13.63 15.44 -1.54
N LYS A 212 13.61 14.45 -0.63
CA LYS A 212 14.76 14.20 0.27
C LYS A 212 15.96 13.75 -0.55
N PRO A 213 17.19 14.25 -0.29
CA PRO A 213 18.35 13.93 -1.12
C PRO A 213 18.79 12.46 -0.97
N ASN A 214 19.16 11.84 -2.09
CA ASN A 214 19.87 10.57 -2.12
C ASN A 214 21.40 10.79 -2.27
N VAL A 215 22.18 9.70 -2.23
CA VAL A 215 23.65 9.77 -2.33
C VAL A 215 24.19 9.90 -3.75
N LYS A 216 23.31 9.89 -4.76
CA LYS A 216 23.64 9.89 -6.20
C LYS A 216 23.36 11.24 -6.87
N GLY A 217 23.06 12.28 -6.10
CA GLY A 217 22.74 13.62 -6.60
C GLY A 217 21.29 13.80 -7.09
N GLY A 218 20.41 12.85 -6.78
CA GLY A 218 18.97 12.97 -6.99
C GLY A 218 18.20 12.92 -5.67
N VAL A 219 16.94 12.52 -5.73
CA VAL A 219 16.02 12.57 -4.59
C VAL A 219 15.22 11.29 -4.41
N TYR A 220 14.64 11.15 -3.21
CA TYR A 220 13.64 10.16 -2.89
C TYR A 220 12.26 10.56 -3.41
N HIS A 221 11.47 9.55 -3.75
CA HIS A 221 10.08 9.62 -4.17
C HIS A 221 9.27 8.49 -3.50
N LEU A 222 7.95 8.60 -3.51
CA LEU A 222 7.03 7.57 -2.99
C LEU A 222 6.57 6.62 -4.09
N ASN A 223 6.48 5.32 -3.79
CA ASN A 223 5.61 4.38 -4.52
C ASN A 223 4.61 3.74 -3.56
N MET A 224 3.44 3.35 -4.05
CA MET A 224 2.44 2.60 -3.29
C MET A 224 2.22 1.21 -3.89
N LEU A 225 3.02 0.23 -3.45
CA LEU A 225 2.90 -1.18 -3.83
C LEU A 225 3.31 -2.09 -2.69
N SER A 226 2.87 -3.36 -2.75
CA SER A 226 3.11 -4.33 -1.68
C SER A 226 3.84 -5.59 -2.11
N THR A 227 3.76 -6.01 -3.38
CA THR A 227 4.18 -7.36 -3.80
C THR A 227 3.51 -8.42 -2.91
N THR A 228 4.23 -8.99 -1.93
CA THR A 228 3.67 -9.89 -0.89
C THR A 228 3.87 -9.37 0.53
N CYS A 229 4.51 -8.20 0.69
CA CYS A 229 4.90 -7.67 1.99
C CYS A 229 3.72 -7.30 2.88
N HIS A 230 2.54 -7.00 2.32
CA HIS A 230 1.32 -6.70 3.07
C HIS A 230 0.85 -7.90 3.92
N ILE A 231 1.21 -9.12 3.54
CA ILE A 231 0.96 -10.31 4.35
C ILE A 231 1.94 -10.37 5.52
N TYR A 232 3.24 -10.26 5.23
CA TYR A 232 4.28 -10.24 6.28
C TYR A 232 4.04 -9.10 7.29
N PHE A 233 3.76 -7.90 6.79
CA PHE A 233 3.42 -6.72 7.60
C PHE A 233 2.19 -6.94 8.46
N GLY A 234 1.18 -7.62 7.94
CA GLY A 234 0.03 -8.05 8.69
C GLY A 234 0.36 -9.04 9.82
N LYS A 235 1.23 -10.02 9.55
CA LYS A 235 1.70 -11.02 10.54
C LYS A 235 2.44 -10.42 11.73
N VAL A 236 3.17 -9.32 11.52
CA VAL A 236 3.93 -8.64 12.58
C VAL A 236 3.15 -7.50 13.25
N MET A 237 1.83 -7.49 13.08
CA MET A 237 0.91 -6.51 13.67
C MET A 237 -0.17 -7.19 14.52
N GLY A 238 -0.54 -6.52 15.61
CA GLY A 238 -1.77 -6.80 16.35
C GLY A 238 -3.01 -6.39 15.56
N ALA A 239 -4.18 -6.51 16.19
CA ALA A 239 -5.42 -6.04 15.57
C ALA A 239 -5.35 -4.52 15.32
N THR A 240 -6.16 -4.01 14.39
CA THR A 240 -6.21 -2.56 14.11
C THR A 240 -7.62 -2.00 14.34
N PRO A 241 -7.75 -0.69 14.63
CA PRO A 241 -9.03 -0.07 14.92
C PRO A 241 -10.12 -0.30 13.87
N ASN A 242 -9.78 -0.50 12.59
CA ASN A 242 -10.76 -0.84 11.55
C ASN A 242 -11.43 -2.23 11.69
N GLY A 243 -11.16 -2.99 12.76
CA GLY A 243 -11.76 -4.30 13.01
C GLY A 243 -10.99 -5.48 12.38
N ARG A 244 -9.86 -5.20 11.73
CA ARG A 244 -8.92 -6.21 11.23
C ARG A 244 -8.27 -6.93 12.43
N LEU A 245 -8.29 -8.26 12.40
CA LEU A 245 -7.72 -9.09 13.46
C LEU A 245 -6.19 -9.15 13.37
N ALA A 246 -5.55 -9.43 14.51
CA ALA A 246 -4.11 -9.63 14.62
C ALA A 246 -3.62 -10.71 13.66
N GLY A 247 -2.45 -10.49 13.06
CA GLY A 247 -1.83 -11.44 12.15
C GLY A 247 -2.44 -11.57 10.74
N LYS A 248 -3.64 -11.03 10.50
CA LYS A 248 -4.23 -10.99 9.14
C LYS A 248 -3.40 -10.13 8.19
N SER A 249 -3.63 -10.17 6.88
CA SER A 249 -2.99 -9.24 5.94
C SER A 249 -3.47 -7.80 6.19
N ILE A 250 -2.62 -6.81 5.84
CA ILE A 250 -3.07 -5.42 5.62
C ILE A 250 -3.48 -5.23 4.16
N SER A 251 -4.14 -4.12 3.83
CA SER A 251 -4.51 -3.82 2.45
C SER A 251 -3.28 -3.71 1.53
N ASP A 252 -3.41 -4.21 0.30
CA ASP A 252 -2.32 -4.19 -0.67
C ASP A 252 -2.24 -2.84 -1.40
N GLY A 253 -1.03 -2.28 -1.53
CA GLY A 253 -0.81 -1.04 -2.30
C GLY A 253 -1.75 0.10 -1.87
N THR A 254 -2.56 0.57 -2.82
CA THR A 254 -3.64 1.55 -2.61
C THR A 254 -5.04 0.94 -2.68
N SER A 255 -5.17 -0.38 -2.70
CA SER A 255 -6.48 -1.05 -2.69
C SER A 255 -7.24 -0.78 -1.38
N PRO A 256 -8.59 -0.78 -1.41
CA PRO A 256 -9.42 -0.80 -0.22
C PRO A 256 -9.04 -1.94 0.73
N SER A 257 -9.40 -1.83 2.00
CA SER A 257 -9.27 -2.96 2.93
C SER A 257 -10.16 -4.12 2.48
N HIS A 258 -9.73 -5.36 2.73
CA HIS A 258 -10.45 -6.58 2.36
C HIS A 258 -11.92 -6.52 2.81
N GLY A 259 -12.85 -6.66 1.86
CA GLY A 259 -14.30 -6.68 2.11
C GLY A 259 -14.93 -5.34 2.49
N CYS A 260 -14.18 -4.22 2.42
CA CYS A 260 -14.68 -2.91 2.84
C CYS A 260 -15.25 -2.07 1.69
N ASP A 261 -14.90 -2.38 0.44
CA ASP A 261 -15.49 -1.81 -0.77
C ASP A 261 -16.83 -2.51 -1.11
N VAL A 262 -17.94 -1.89 -0.72
CA VAL A 262 -19.30 -2.45 -0.84
C VAL A 262 -20.18 -1.71 -1.85
N ASN A 263 -19.67 -0.62 -2.44
CA ASN A 263 -20.36 0.19 -3.46
C ASN A 263 -19.92 -0.12 -4.91
N GLY A 264 -19.18 -1.23 -5.10
CA GLY A 264 -18.76 -1.73 -6.40
C GLY A 264 -17.51 -1.03 -6.98
N PRO A 265 -16.99 -1.56 -8.10
CA PRO A 265 -15.67 -1.19 -8.61
C PRO A 265 -15.64 0.24 -9.17
N SER A 266 -16.78 0.75 -9.63
CA SER A 266 -16.94 2.15 -10.05
C SER A 266 -16.73 3.13 -8.90
N ALA A 267 -17.15 2.79 -7.67
CA ALA A 267 -16.91 3.62 -6.48
C ALA A 267 -15.44 3.54 -6.06
N VAL A 268 -14.82 2.36 -6.12
CA VAL A 268 -13.39 2.17 -5.83
C VAL A 268 -12.53 3.05 -6.72
N ILE A 269 -12.76 3.05 -8.04
CA ILE A 269 -11.95 3.88 -8.95
C ILE A 269 -12.15 5.37 -8.68
N ARG A 270 -13.35 5.81 -8.27
CA ARG A 270 -13.61 7.21 -7.93
C ARG A 270 -12.85 7.63 -6.67
N SER A 271 -12.94 6.84 -5.60
CA SER A 271 -12.15 7.04 -4.38
C SER A 271 -10.66 7.12 -4.67
N LEU A 272 -10.12 6.19 -5.47
CA LEU A 272 -8.69 6.20 -5.78
C LEU A 272 -8.29 7.39 -6.65
N THR A 273 -9.11 7.81 -7.61
CA THR A 273 -8.77 8.96 -8.48
C THR A 273 -8.81 10.31 -7.78
N LYS A 274 -9.26 10.38 -6.53
CA LYS A 274 -9.05 11.55 -5.68
C LYS A 274 -7.57 11.74 -5.34
N LEU A 275 -6.78 10.65 -5.30
CA LEU A 275 -5.34 10.70 -5.10
C LEU A 275 -4.65 11.29 -6.34
N ASP A 276 -3.73 12.25 -6.15
CA ASP A 276 -2.87 12.69 -7.24
C ASP A 276 -1.76 11.66 -7.49
N HIS A 277 -2.04 10.72 -8.39
CA HIS A 277 -1.13 9.65 -8.76
C HIS A 277 0.18 10.17 -9.39
N THR A 278 0.17 11.36 -10.01
CA THR A 278 1.33 11.93 -10.71
C THR A 278 2.47 12.34 -9.79
N ARG A 279 2.18 12.46 -8.48
CA ARG A 279 3.14 12.78 -7.41
C ARG A 279 3.87 11.55 -6.87
N SER A 280 3.54 10.35 -7.34
CA SER A 280 4.23 9.10 -6.98
C SER A 280 4.97 8.51 -8.18
N GLY A 281 5.87 7.55 -7.96
CA GLY A 281 6.39 6.69 -9.03
C GLY A 281 5.50 5.48 -9.33
N GLY A 282 4.27 5.50 -8.82
CA GLY A 282 3.21 4.56 -9.16
C GLY A 282 2.44 4.06 -7.94
N THR A 283 1.17 3.71 -8.19
CA THR A 283 0.22 3.17 -7.21
C THR A 283 -0.45 1.90 -7.73
N LEU A 284 -0.66 0.91 -6.87
CA LEU A 284 -1.21 -0.38 -7.25
C LEU A 284 -2.65 -0.56 -6.77
N LEU A 285 -3.58 -0.80 -7.71
CA LEU A 285 -4.95 -1.22 -7.43
C LEU A 285 -5.19 -2.66 -7.93
N ASN A 286 -5.63 -3.52 -7.01
CA ASN A 286 -6.21 -4.83 -7.31
C ASN A 286 -7.73 -4.76 -7.35
N GLN A 287 -8.34 -5.45 -8.32
CA GLN A 287 -9.77 -5.71 -8.36
C GLN A 287 -10.00 -7.18 -8.69
N ARG A 288 -11.02 -7.79 -8.09
CA ARG A 288 -11.39 -9.18 -8.36
C ARG A 288 -12.85 -9.26 -8.77
N PHE A 289 -13.12 -10.04 -9.79
CA PHE A 289 -14.43 -10.20 -10.41
C PHE A 289 -14.78 -11.68 -10.56
N LEU A 290 -16.08 -11.98 -10.50
CA LEU A 290 -16.58 -13.30 -10.86
C LEU A 290 -16.38 -13.59 -12.36
N PRO A 291 -16.01 -14.83 -12.75
CA PRO A 291 -15.91 -15.21 -14.16
C PRO A 291 -17.22 -15.01 -14.96
N SER A 292 -18.38 -15.07 -14.29
CA SER A 292 -19.69 -14.82 -14.90
C SER A 292 -19.82 -13.40 -15.49
N LEU A 293 -19.09 -12.42 -14.95
CA LEU A 293 -19.12 -11.03 -15.39
C LEU A 293 -18.37 -10.74 -16.69
N LEU A 294 -17.74 -11.72 -17.31
CA LEU A 294 -17.01 -11.51 -18.58
C LEU A 294 -17.42 -12.52 -19.66
N LYS A 295 -18.57 -13.18 -19.49
CA LYS A 295 -19.06 -14.18 -20.45
C LYS A 295 -19.66 -13.58 -21.72
N LYS A 296 -20.15 -12.34 -21.68
CA LYS A 296 -20.79 -11.68 -22.81
C LYS A 296 -19.99 -10.47 -23.29
N GLU A 297 -20.10 -10.21 -24.59
CA GLU A 297 -19.50 -9.03 -25.23
C GLU A 297 -19.93 -7.70 -24.58
N GLU A 298 -21.18 -7.62 -24.12
CA GLU A 298 -21.68 -6.45 -23.38
C GLU A 298 -20.94 -6.21 -22.06
N ASP A 299 -20.54 -7.28 -21.37
CA ASP A 299 -19.88 -7.19 -20.08
C ASP A 299 -18.38 -6.91 -20.22
N ILE A 300 -17.74 -7.46 -21.27
CA ILE A 300 -16.36 -7.09 -21.67
C ILE A 300 -16.28 -5.59 -21.96
N LYS A 301 -17.30 -5.02 -22.64
CA LYS A 301 -17.39 -3.58 -22.87
C LYS A 301 -17.54 -2.76 -21.59
N LYS A 302 -18.20 -3.28 -20.55
CA LYS A 302 -18.29 -2.61 -19.23
C LYS A 302 -16.92 -2.56 -18.56
N LEU A 303 -16.17 -3.65 -18.56
CA LEU A 303 -14.78 -3.65 -18.05
C LEU A 303 -13.91 -2.65 -18.82
N GLY A 304 -14.01 -2.64 -20.15
CA GLY A 304 -13.31 -1.66 -20.99
C GLY A 304 -13.66 -0.20 -20.63
N LYS A 305 -14.93 0.09 -20.33
CA LYS A 305 -15.37 1.41 -19.86
C LYS A 305 -14.84 1.74 -18.47
N LEU A 306 -14.79 0.79 -17.54
CA LEU A 306 -14.23 0.97 -16.20
C LEU A 306 -12.74 1.38 -16.30
N ILE A 307 -11.96 0.63 -17.09
CA ILE A 307 -10.53 0.92 -17.33
C ILE A 307 -10.35 2.31 -17.95
N ARG A 308 -11.11 2.62 -19.01
CA ARG A 308 -11.06 3.93 -19.68
C ARG A 308 -11.43 5.06 -18.72
N SER A 309 -12.44 4.88 -17.89
CA SER A 309 -12.88 5.89 -16.92
C SER A 309 -11.80 6.15 -15.88
N TYR A 310 -11.23 5.09 -15.28
CA TYR A 310 -10.16 5.22 -14.29
C TYR A 310 -8.95 5.98 -14.82
N PHE A 311 -8.45 5.63 -16.01
CA PHE A 311 -7.32 6.33 -16.61
C PHE A 311 -7.66 7.75 -17.09
N THR A 312 -8.90 8.01 -17.53
CA THR A 312 -9.35 9.37 -17.88
C THR A 312 -9.40 10.28 -16.66
N MET A 313 -9.73 9.73 -15.49
CA MET A 313 -9.74 10.43 -14.21
C MET A 313 -8.35 10.53 -13.55
N GLY A 314 -7.29 10.08 -14.21
CA GLY A 314 -5.91 10.20 -13.73
C GLY A 314 -5.36 9.00 -12.95
N GLY A 315 -6.07 7.87 -12.94
CA GLY A 315 -5.60 6.63 -12.33
C GLY A 315 -4.30 6.10 -12.97
N HIS A 316 -3.41 5.53 -12.17
CA HIS A 316 -2.11 5.01 -12.63
C HIS A 316 -2.18 3.58 -13.20
N HIS A 317 -2.65 2.64 -12.37
CA HIS A 317 -2.63 1.21 -12.66
C HIS A 317 -3.81 0.51 -12.01
N ILE A 318 -4.39 -0.45 -12.73
CA ILE A 318 -5.44 -1.36 -12.26
C ILE A 318 -5.17 -2.75 -12.84
N GLN A 319 -5.35 -3.79 -12.03
CA GLN A 319 -5.21 -5.18 -12.46
C GLN A 319 -6.34 -6.05 -11.92
N PHE A 320 -6.61 -7.16 -12.60
CA PHE A 320 -7.81 -7.95 -12.38
C PHE A 320 -7.50 -9.42 -12.07
N ASN A 321 -8.15 -9.96 -11.04
CA ASN A 321 -8.36 -11.39 -10.88
C ASN A 321 -9.76 -11.75 -11.38
N ILE A 322 -9.87 -12.69 -12.31
CA ILE A 322 -11.15 -13.21 -12.80
C ILE A 322 -11.27 -14.67 -12.34
N VAL A 323 -11.62 -14.85 -11.07
CA VAL A 323 -11.68 -16.16 -10.42
C VAL A 323 -12.62 -16.10 -9.23
N ASP A 324 -13.47 -17.13 -9.09
CA ASP A 324 -14.41 -17.22 -7.99
C ASP A 324 -13.83 -17.89 -6.74
N THR A 325 -14.42 -17.59 -5.58
CA THR A 325 -13.95 -18.08 -4.28
C THR A 325 -14.04 -19.60 -4.20
N ALA A 326 -15.07 -20.20 -4.80
CA ALA A 326 -15.26 -21.65 -4.77
C ALA A 326 -14.12 -22.38 -5.49
N THR A 327 -13.66 -21.85 -6.63
CA THR A 327 -12.52 -22.34 -7.41
C THR A 327 -11.24 -22.28 -6.59
N LEU A 328 -10.95 -21.14 -5.95
CA LEU A 328 -9.75 -21.02 -5.10
C LEU A 328 -9.79 -22.00 -3.92
N ARG A 329 -10.94 -22.14 -3.25
CA ARG A 329 -11.12 -23.10 -2.15
C ARG A 329 -11.04 -24.56 -2.62
N ALA A 330 -11.48 -24.87 -3.84
CA ALA A 330 -11.32 -26.19 -4.43
C ALA A 330 -9.85 -26.48 -4.73
N ALA A 331 -9.11 -25.50 -5.25
CA ALA A 331 -7.68 -25.61 -5.49
C ALA A 331 -6.86 -25.82 -4.20
N GLN A 332 -7.26 -25.22 -3.07
CA GLN A 332 -6.64 -25.52 -1.77
C GLN A 332 -6.85 -26.97 -1.32
N LYS A 333 -7.99 -27.58 -1.68
CA LYS A 333 -8.35 -28.95 -1.26
C LYS A 333 -7.75 -30.02 -2.17
N ASN A 334 -7.72 -29.78 -3.48
CA ASN A 334 -7.27 -30.73 -4.50
C ASN A 334 -6.25 -30.05 -5.44
N PRO A 335 -5.07 -29.62 -4.95
CA PRO A 335 -4.12 -28.83 -5.75
C PRO A 335 -3.67 -29.53 -7.05
N GLU A 336 -3.66 -30.85 -7.09
CA GLU A 336 -3.31 -31.65 -8.27
C GLU A 336 -4.21 -31.42 -9.48
N ASP A 337 -5.47 -31.04 -9.25
CA ASP A 337 -6.45 -30.71 -10.30
C ASP A 337 -6.31 -29.27 -10.83
N TYR A 338 -5.55 -28.43 -10.12
CA TYR A 338 -5.42 -26.99 -10.38
C TYR A 338 -3.96 -26.55 -10.61
N LYS A 339 -3.10 -27.44 -11.14
CA LYS A 339 -1.67 -27.15 -11.37
C LYS A 339 -1.40 -25.93 -12.24
N ASP A 340 -2.30 -25.65 -13.19
CA ASP A 340 -2.16 -24.53 -14.12
C ASP A 340 -2.92 -23.27 -13.65
N LEU A 341 -3.49 -23.27 -12.43
CA LEU A 341 -4.22 -22.13 -11.90
C LEU A 341 -3.26 -20.99 -11.56
N LEU A 342 -3.22 -19.99 -12.43
CA LEU A 342 -2.52 -18.73 -12.20
C LEU A 342 -3.46 -17.70 -11.58
N VAL A 343 -3.01 -17.01 -10.53
CA VAL A 343 -3.74 -15.90 -9.93
C VAL A 343 -2.87 -14.65 -9.88
N ARG A 344 -3.52 -13.48 -9.87
CA ARG A 344 -2.86 -12.18 -9.74
C ARG A 344 -2.61 -11.87 -8.26
N MET A 345 -1.37 -11.57 -7.91
CA MET A 345 -0.99 -11.09 -6.58
C MET A 345 -1.05 -9.54 -6.55
N ALA A 346 0.05 -8.85 -6.24
CA ALA A 346 0.15 -7.41 -6.38
C ALA A 346 1.32 -7.09 -7.34
N GLY A 347 0.99 -6.82 -8.61
CA GLY A 347 1.95 -6.44 -9.64
C GLY A 347 2.52 -7.60 -10.46
N TYR A 348 2.26 -8.85 -10.06
CA TYR A 348 2.67 -10.06 -10.78
C TYR A 348 1.62 -11.16 -10.66
N SER A 349 1.79 -12.23 -11.44
CA SER A 349 0.98 -13.44 -11.36
C SER A 349 1.87 -14.61 -10.95
N ASP A 350 1.29 -15.57 -10.23
CA ASP A 350 1.99 -16.78 -9.81
C ASP A 350 1.03 -17.97 -9.79
N TYR A 351 1.58 -19.18 -9.75
CA TYR A 351 0.77 -20.38 -9.62
C TYR A 351 0.19 -20.45 -8.21
N PHE A 352 -1.12 -20.66 -8.12
CA PHE A 352 -1.81 -20.73 -6.83
C PHE A 352 -1.25 -21.86 -5.94
N ASN A 353 -0.78 -22.94 -6.57
CA ASN A 353 -0.16 -24.07 -5.87
C ASN A 353 1.24 -23.77 -5.32
N ASP A 354 1.95 -22.80 -5.88
CA ASP A 354 3.29 -22.40 -5.43
C ASP A 354 3.22 -21.43 -4.24
N MET A 355 2.01 -20.96 -3.91
CA MET A 355 1.74 -20.08 -2.78
C MET A 355 1.57 -20.86 -1.47
N ASN A 356 2.06 -20.28 -0.37
CA ASN A 356 1.70 -20.76 0.96
C ASN A 356 0.25 -20.40 1.33
N GLU A 357 -0.26 -20.98 2.40
CA GLU A 357 -1.65 -20.80 2.84
C GLU A 357 -2.02 -19.33 3.09
N ASP A 358 -1.09 -18.52 3.62
CA ASP A 358 -1.36 -17.10 3.88
C ASP A 358 -1.53 -16.29 2.59
N LEU A 359 -0.70 -16.57 1.58
CA LEU A 359 -0.78 -15.95 0.25
C LEU A 359 -2.09 -16.33 -0.43
N GLN A 360 -2.45 -17.61 -0.40
CA GLN A 360 -3.72 -18.09 -0.95
C GLN A 360 -4.92 -17.44 -0.23
N GLN A 361 -4.87 -17.38 1.10
CA GLN A 361 -5.94 -16.80 1.90
C GLN A 361 -6.11 -15.30 1.63
N GLU A 362 -5.02 -14.56 1.42
CA GLU A 362 -5.09 -13.14 1.08
C GLU A 362 -5.83 -12.90 -0.24
N VAL A 363 -5.56 -13.70 -1.28
CA VAL A 363 -6.28 -13.59 -2.57
C VAL A 363 -7.76 -13.92 -2.39
N ILE A 364 -8.08 -14.92 -1.56
CA ILE A 364 -9.45 -15.33 -1.26
C ILE A 364 -10.20 -14.23 -0.50
N ASP A 365 -9.55 -13.57 0.46
CA ASP A 365 -10.15 -12.53 1.31
C ASP A 365 -10.43 -11.22 0.55
N ARG A 366 -9.87 -11.04 -0.66
CA ARG A 366 -10.17 -9.87 -1.50
C ARG A 366 -11.63 -9.85 -1.94
N THR A 367 -12.21 -8.66 -1.99
CA THR A 367 -13.59 -8.43 -2.41
C THR A 367 -13.86 -9.00 -3.80
N GLU A 368 -14.89 -9.82 -3.89
CA GLU A 368 -15.36 -10.45 -5.11
C GLU A 368 -16.50 -9.60 -5.68
N ASN A 369 -16.24 -8.87 -6.76
CA ASN A 369 -17.24 -8.02 -7.39
C ASN A 369 -18.19 -8.86 -8.26
N GLU A 370 -19.49 -8.66 -8.03
CA GLU A 370 -20.60 -9.32 -8.75
C GLU A 370 -21.28 -8.40 -9.78
N SER A 371 -20.84 -7.15 -9.90
CA SER A 371 -21.31 -6.15 -10.87
C SER A 371 -20.23 -5.08 -11.17
N PHE A 372 -20.49 -4.20 -12.16
CA PHE A 372 -19.61 -3.10 -12.59
C PHE A 372 -20.06 -1.74 -12.05
#